data_AF-A0A1V5QWL5-F1
#
_entry.id   AF-A0A1V5QWL5-F1
#
_cell.length_a   1.000
_cell.length_b   1.000
_cell.length_c   1.000
_cell.angle_alpha   90.00
_cell.angle_beta   90.00
_cell.angle_gamma   90.00
#
_symmetry.space_group_name_H-M   'P 1'
#
loop_
_entity.id
_entity.type
_entity.pdbx_description
1 polymer ?
#
loop_
_entity_poly.entity_id
_entity_poly.type
_entity_poly.pdbx_seq_one_letter_code
_entity_poly.pdbx_strand_id
1 'polypeptide(L)' 'MAENPHFIAQLRQQVDREALLFFLSRSGRRSDLAARAATEAGLTNCYNVLEGFEGDKDANGQRNTIGGWRLAGLPWAQ' A
#
# COMPACT_ATOMS: atom_id res chain seq x y z
N MET A 1 14.87 3.03 6.89
CA MET A 1 13.70 3.68 6.26
C MET A 1 13.28 4.80 7.20
N ALA A 2 13.08 6.02 6.72
CA ALA A 2 12.61 7.12 7.56
C ALA A 2 11.09 7.22 7.49
N GLU A 3 10.43 7.37 8.63
CA GLU A 3 8.99 7.59 8.70
C GLU A 3 8.65 9.06 8.40
N ASN A 4 7.48 9.30 7.81
CA ASN A 4 6.96 10.65 7.64
C ASN A 4 6.14 11.03 8.88
N PRO A 5 6.62 11.93 9.76
CA PRO A 5 5.91 12.30 10.98
C PRO A 5 4.57 13.01 10.71
N HIS A 6 4.36 13.53 9.50
CA HIS A 6 3.14 14.24 9.11
C HIS A 6 2.14 13.36 8.34
N PHE A 7 2.41 12.06 8.18
CA PHE A 7 1.62 11.17 7.33
C PHE A 7 0.13 11.17 7.68
N ILE A 8 -0.24 11.00 8.95
CA ILE A 8 -1.64 10.94 9.38
C ILE A 8 -2.35 12.29 9.21
N ALA A 9 -1.66 13.39 9.50
CA ALA A 9 -2.21 14.73 9.32
C ALA A 9 -2.51 15.00 7.84
N GLN A 10 -1.58 14.64 6.95
CA GLN A 10 -1.76 14.77 5.50
C GLN A 10 -2.88 13.86 5.00
N LEU A 11 -2.92 12.59 5.43
CA LEU A 11 -3.94 11.64 5.01
C LEU A 11 -5.34 12.14 5.32
N ARG A 12 -5.58 12.62 6.55
CA ARG A 12 -6.89 13.15 6.98
C ARG A 12 -7.36 14.39 6.21
N GLN A 13 -6.44 15.13 5.58
CA GLN A 13 -6.80 16.27 4.74
C GLN A 13 -7.22 15.84 3.32
N GLN A 14 -6.88 14.61 2.91
CA GLN A 14 -7.10 14.12 1.55
C GLN A 14 -8.29 13.17 1.44
N VAL A 15 -8.77 12.61 2.56
CA VAL A 15 -9.79 11.55 2.55
C VAL A 15 -10.89 11.83 3.56
N ASP A 16 -12.10 11.43 3.21
CA ASP A 16 -13.21 11.39 4.15
C ASP A 16 -12.96 10.35 5.24
N ARG A 17 -13.49 10.60 6.43
CA ARG A 17 -13.29 9.72 7.60
C ARG A 17 -13.87 8.31 7.40
N GLU A 18 -14.90 8.19 6.60
CA GLU A 18 -15.60 6.93 6.31
C GLU A 18 -15.11 6.25 5.02
N ALA A 19 -14.17 6.88 4.30
CA ALA A 19 -13.68 6.38 3.02
C ALA A 19 -13.05 4.98 3.16
N LEU A 20 -13.27 4.15 2.15
CA LEU A 20 -12.57 2.88 1.96
C LEU A 20 -11.18 3.15 1.38
N LEU A 21 -10.14 2.89 2.17
CA LEU A 21 -8.75 3.19 1.82
C LEU A 21 -8.00 1.91 1.46
N PHE A 22 -7.48 1.86 0.24
CA PHE A 22 -6.52 0.84 -0.20
C PHE A 22 -5.12 1.45 -0.26
N PHE A 23 -4.22 0.94 0.57
CA PHE A 23 -2.82 1.34 0.57
C PHE A 23 -2.03 0.44 -0.36
N LEU A 24 -1.36 1.04 -1.35
CA LEU A 24 -0.54 0.34 -2.33
C LEU A 24 0.91 0.80 -2.22
N SER A 25 1.82 -0.16 -2.15
CA SER A 25 3.25 0.07 -2.29
C SER A 25 3.83 -0.94 -3.28
N ARG A 26 5.14 -0.88 -3.54
CA ARG A 26 5.79 -1.78 -4.50
C ARG A 26 5.59 -3.27 -4.21
N SER A 27 5.61 -3.67 -2.93
CA SER A 27 5.56 -5.09 -2.53
C SER A 27 4.71 -5.35 -1.28
N GLY A 28 3.77 -4.45 -0.96
CA GLY A 28 2.88 -4.59 0.20
C GLY A 28 3.49 -4.22 1.57
N ARG A 29 4.82 -4.13 1.72
CA ARG A 29 5.47 -3.93 3.04
C ARG A 29 5.29 -2.53 3.63
N ARG A 30 5.45 -1.47 2.83
CA ARG A 30 5.30 -0.08 3.31
C ARG A 30 3.84 0.30 3.45
N SER A 31 2.99 -0.24 2.58
CA SER A 31 1.55 -0.05 2.63
C SER A 31 0.91 -0.75 3.84
N ASP A 32 1.46 -1.87 4.32
CA ASP A 32 1.06 -2.47 5.61
C ASP A 32 1.25 -1.48 6.77
N LEU A 33 2.43 -0.86 6.89
CA LEU A 33 2.70 0.13 7.92
C LEU A 33 1.77 1.35 7.82
N ALA A 34 1.51 1.82 6.59
CA ALA A 34 0.59 2.94 6.35
C ALA A 34 -0.85 2.60 6.74
N ALA A 35 -1.33 1.40 6.39
CA ALA A 35 -2.66 0.94 6.74
C ALA A 35 -2.84 0.80 8.25
N ARG A 36 -1.85 0.22 8.95
CA ARG A 36 -1.85 0.11 10.42
C ARG A 36 -1.88 1.48 11.08
N ALA A 37 -1.02 2.41 10.65
CA ALA A 37 -0.99 3.76 11.20
C ALA A 37 -2.33 4.50 10.98
N ALA A 38 -2.97 4.32 9.82
CA ALA A 38 -4.29 4.87 9.54
C ALA A 38 -5.38 4.28 10.45
N THR A 39 -5.36 2.95 10.65
CA THR A 39 -6.26 2.25 11.58
C THR A 39 -6.06 2.72 13.02
N GLU A 40 -4.81 2.83 13.48
CA GLU A 40 -4.47 3.33 14.82
C GLU A 40 -4.91 4.80 15.00
N ALA A 41 -4.94 5.58 13.92
CA ALA A 41 -5.48 6.94 13.90
C ALA A 41 -7.02 7.00 13.82
N GLY A 42 -7.73 5.86 13.84
CA GLY A 42 -9.19 5.79 13.90
C GLY A 42 -9.91 5.90 12.56
N LEU A 43 -9.21 5.68 11.44
CA LEU A 43 -9.84 5.40 10.16
C LEU A 43 -10.25 3.91 10.15
N THR A 44 -11.49 3.60 9.77
CA THR A 44 -12.07 2.27 10.03
C THR A 44 -11.93 1.29 8.86
N ASN A 45 -11.78 1.80 7.65
CA ASN A 45 -11.78 1.00 6.42
C ASN A 45 -10.42 1.03 5.72
N CYS A 46 -9.36 0.57 6.41
CA CYS A 46 -7.97 0.64 5.93
C CYS A 46 -7.43 -0.75 5.53
N TYR A 47 -7.12 -0.92 4.24
CA TYR A 47 -6.70 -2.19 3.67
C TYR A 47 -5.32 -2.07 3.02
N ASN A 48 -4.45 -3.03 3.31
CA ASN A 48 -3.20 -3.19 2.58
C ASN A 48 -3.44 -4.06 1.34
N VAL A 49 -3.01 -3.58 0.17
CA VAL A 49 -2.97 -4.43 -1.03
C VAL A 49 -1.78 -5.38 -0.91
N LEU A 50 -2.09 -6.65 -0.61
CA LEU A 50 -1.09 -7.71 -0.51
C LEU A 50 -0.31 -7.84 -1.82
N GLU A 51 0.95 -8.25 -1.72
CA GLU A 51 1.93 -8.32 -2.82
C GLU A 51 2.27 -6.96 -3.48
N GLY A 52 1.51 -5.90 -3.22
CA GLY A 52 1.75 -4.58 -3.77
C GLY A 52 1.61 -4.53 -5.30
N PHE A 53 2.28 -3.56 -5.91
CA PHE A 53 2.18 -3.33 -7.34
C PHE A 53 3.03 -4.29 -8.19
N GLU A 54 4.28 -4.52 -7.76
CA GLU A 54 5.28 -5.29 -8.53
C GLU A 54 5.57 -6.68 -7.92
N GLY A 55 4.98 -7.03 -6.77
CA GLY A 55 5.30 -8.28 -6.08
C GLY A 55 6.65 -8.24 -5.38
N ASP A 56 7.00 -9.33 -4.72
CA ASP A 56 8.34 -9.55 -4.17
C ASP A 56 9.37 -9.88 -5.25
N LYS A 57 10.64 -9.93 -4.84
CA LYS A 57 11.72 -10.37 -5.74
C LYS A 57 11.74 -11.89 -5.81
N ASP A 58 11.86 -12.44 -7.01
CA ASP A 58 12.13 -13.86 -7.21
C ASP A 58 13.58 -14.25 -6.83
N ALA A 59 13.92 -15.52 -7.08
CA ALA A 59 15.25 -16.07 -6.83
C ALA A 59 16.37 -15.36 -7.61
N ASN A 60 16.05 -14.70 -8.73
CA ASN A 60 16.99 -13.92 -9.55
C ASN A 60 17.02 -12.43 -9.15
N GLY A 61 16.26 -12.05 -8.12
CA GLY A 61 16.17 -10.67 -7.65
C GLY A 61 15.28 -9.77 -8.49
N GLN A 62 14.48 -10.35 -9.41
CA GLN A 62 13.58 -9.63 -10.33
C GLN A 62 12.17 -9.52 -9.75
N ARG A 63 11.46 -8.43 -10.08
CA ARG A 63 10.06 -8.20 -9.69
C ARG A 63 9.14 -8.39 -10.89
N ASN A 64 7.84 -8.41 -10.64
CA ASN A 64 6.78 -8.70 -11.62
C ASN A 64 6.83 -10.16 -12.11
N THR A 65 7.34 -11.07 -11.28
CA THR A 65 7.52 -12.48 -11.62
C THR A 65 6.83 -13.44 -10.63
N ILE A 66 6.67 -13.05 -9.36
CA ILE A 66 6.09 -13.92 -8.31
C ILE A 66 4.97 -13.27 -7.46
N GLY A 67 4.28 -12.25 -7.99
CA GLY A 67 3.07 -11.68 -7.40
C GLY A 67 2.82 -10.24 -7.81
N GLY A 68 1.82 -9.62 -7.21
CA GLY A 68 1.52 -8.20 -7.31
C GLY A 68 0.54 -7.85 -8.42
N TRP A 69 0.01 -6.62 -8.31
CA TRP A 69 -1.02 -6.07 -9.19
C TRP A 69 -0.73 -6.27 -10.68
N ARG A 70 0.52 -6.02 -11.09
CA ARG A 70 0.95 -6.17 -12.49
C ARG A 70 0.93 -7.63 -12.95
N LEU A 71 1.46 -8.56 -12.15
CA LEU A 71 1.49 -9.98 -12.51
C LEU A 71 0.07 -10.57 -12.52
N ALA A 72 -0.80 -10.11 -11.63
CA ALA A 72 -2.21 -10.51 -11.57
C ALA A 72 -3.05 -10.03 -12.79
N GLY A 73 -2.46 -9.27 -13.72
CA GLY A 73 -3.16 -8.78 -14.91
C GLY A 73 -4.19 -7.70 -14.63
N LEU A 74 -4.12 -7.05 -13.46
CA LEU A 74 -5.05 -5.98 -13.11
C LEU A 74 -4.75 -4.71 -13.94
N PRO A 75 -5.76 -3.89 -14.28
CA PRO A 75 -5.55 -2.71 -15.12
C PRO A 75 -4.51 -1.74 -14.56
N TRP A 76 -3.57 -1.32 -15.41
CA TRP A 76 -2.58 -0.28 -15.11
C TRP A 76 -2.01 0.31 -16.41
N ALA A 77 -1.40 1.48 -16.31
CA ALA A 77 -0.64 2.12 -17.38
C ALA A 77 0.64 2.74 -16.79
N GLN A 78 1.65 2.93 -17.64
CA GLN A 78 2.93 3.56 -17.27
C GLN A 78 2.89 5.08 -17.44
#